data_AF-A0A6G4RE54-F1
#
_entry.id   AF-A0A6G4RE54-F1
#
_cell.length_a   1.000
_cell.length_b   1.000
_cell.length_c   1.000
_cell.angle_alpha   90.00
_cell.angle_beta   90.00
_cell.angle_gamma   90.00
#
_symmetry.space_group_name_H-M   'P 1'
#
loop_
_entity.id
_entity.type
_entity.pdbx_description
1 polymer ?
#
loop_
_entity_poly.entity_id
_entity_poly.type
_entity_poly.pdbx_seq_one_letter_code
_entity_poly.pdbx_strand_id
1 'polypeptide(L)'
;MTNRSTEPTRRQLLGAVAGAGALGATAGVTAARLAHSERNSATIQAGEVSVEIDCSRCNSTDDELTVSFSDIEPGDRDSETFSLTLDGNPSHLWLKTACPSTVDPLADALEVSVVFVRNGEETQLFPTDGDSGSLSALRRTFSGGVHLDDQSEDTCFSADDDLSLELEYELPADAEWTVNAQADFSFRLFAQQCRSQPADLKNPFDPTEDCPELKCPDCVELGKLDVEGDQLEPRVYEFDELDDRFTVDHEYQLEVLGVTNKGEGAGAETVCSRIRLLEDGDENGAPPICRVTVGGGRPMDPPSDPDSRVASYDVSPPLTRTRQSVCAAHGDAKTDPDSVDDSERPAISNLSVYVCPPAEAGDSR
;
A
#
# COMPACT_ATOMS: atom_id res chain seq x y z
N MET A 1 11.23 47.88 11.18
CA MET A 1 10.72 47.16 12.36
C MET A 1 9.25 46.88 12.14
N THR A 2 8.98 45.59 12.08
CA THR A 2 7.74 44.86 11.83
C THR A 2 6.58 45.25 12.75
N ASN A 3 5.35 45.23 12.22
CA ASN A 3 4.36 44.37 12.83
C ASN A 3 3.35 43.81 11.80
N ARG A 4 3.14 42.50 11.93
CA ARG A 4 2.24 41.64 11.17
C ARG A 4 0.78 42.07 11.39
N SER A 5 -0.02 42.02 10.33
CA SER A 5 -1.45 41.75 10.42
C SER A 5 -1.77 40.56 9.54
N THR A 6 -2.32 39.55 10.20
CA THR A 6 -2.85 38.27 9.75
C THR A 6 -3.72 38.37 8.50
N GLU A 7 -3.49 37.49 7.51
CA GLU A 7 -4.48 37.21 6.46
C GLU A 7 -4.96 35.75 6.53
N PRO A 8 -6.24 35.47 6.24
CA PRO A 8 -6.96 34.28 6.66
C PRO A 8 -7.05 33.20 5.56
N THR A 9 -6.89 31.94 5.94
CA THR A 9 -7.13 30.76 5.10
C THR A 9 -8.63 30.61 4.78
N ARG A 10 -8.95 30.47 3.48
CA ARG A 10 -10.33 30.36 2.99
C ARG A 10 -10.74 28.89 2.84
N ARG A 11 -11.39 28.34 3.88
CA ARG A 11 -12.35 27.24 3.74
C ARG A 11 -13.76 27.82 3.82
N GLN A 12 -14.60 27.66 2.79
CA GLN A 12 -16.07 27.62 2.91
C GLN A 12 -16.79 27.22 1.60
N LEU A 13 -17.47 26.07 1.68
CA LEU A 13 -18.85 25.74 1.24
C LEU A 13 -19.25 25.73 -0.25
N LEU A 14 -19.81 24.58 -0.71
CA LEU A 14 -21.18 24.33 -1.24
C LEU A 14 -21.20 22.95 -1.97
N GLY A 15 -22.23 22.10 -1.98
CA GLY A 15 -23.60 22.17 -1.47
C GLY A 15 -24.33 20.82 -1.62
N ALA A 16 -25.33 20.59 -0.78
CA ALA A 16 -26.19 19.42 -0.77
C ALA A 16 -27.25 19.46 -1.90
N VAL A 17 -27.56 18.31 -2.50
CA VAL A 17 -28.85 18.06 -3.17
C VAL A 17 -29.37 16.70 -2.71
N ALA A 18 -30.50 16.73 -2.00
CA ALA A 18 -31.33 15.57 -1.71
C ALA A 18 -32.49 15.52 -2.71
N GLY A 19 -32.79 14.34 -3.25
CA GLY A 19 -33.98 14.09 -4.05
C GLY A 19 -34.21 12.59 -4.25
N ALA A 20 -35.19 12.03 -3.54
CA ALA A 20 -35.61 10.63 -3.67
C ALA A 20 -36.51 10.41 -4.88
N GLY A 21 -36.33 9.27 -5.58
CA GLY A 21 -37.25 8.76 -6.60
C GLY A 21 -36.70 7.52 -7.30
N ALA A 22 -37.29 6.36 -7.06
CA ALA A 22 -36.92 5.08 -7.64
C ALA A 22 -37.10 5.05 -9.18
N LEU A 23 -36.16 4.43 -9.90
CA LEU A 23 -36.28 3.50 -11.04
C LEU A 23 -34.86 3.16 -11.55
N GLY A 24 -34.65 1.91 -12.01
CA GLY A 24 -33.31 1.29 -12.12
C GLY A 24 -32.52 1.50 -13.41
N ALA A 25 -31.47 0.66 -13.50
CA ALA A 25 -30.49 0.44 -14.58
C ALA A 25 -29.27 1.38 -14.65
N THR A 26 -28.11 0.78 -14.37
CA THR A 26 -26.77 1.00 -14.95
C THR A 26 -26.34 2.44 -15.27
N ALA A 27 -25.48 3.02 -14.43
CA ALA A 27 -24.49 4.00 -14.85
C ALA A 27 -23.39 4.09 -13.79
N GLY A 28 -22.15 3.86 -14.20
CA GLY A 28 -20.96 4.03 -13.36
C GLY A 28 -20.92 5.45 -12.81
N VAL A 29 -20.69 5.56 -11.50
CA VAL A 29 -20.54 6.84 -10.83
C VAL A 29 -19.12 7.30 -11.07
N THR A 30 -18.94 8.16 -12.08
CA THR A 30 -17.69 8.90 -12.26
C THR A 30 -17.64 10.00 -11.21
N ALA A 31 -17.03 9.73 -10.06
CA ALA A 31 -16.74 10.74 -9.06
C ALA A 31 -15.45 11.46 -9.44
N ALA A 32 -15.54 12.47 -10.30
CA ALA A 32 -14.42 13.37 -10.56
C ALA A 32 -14.24 14.30 -9.35
N ARG A 33 -13.32 13.97 -8.43
CA ARG A 33 -12.83 14.89 -7.40
C ARG A 33 -12.00 15.98 -8.09
N LEU A 34 -12.51 17.21 -8.12
CA LEU A 34 -11.75 18.40 -8.50
C LEU A 34 -10.78 18.74 -7.36
N ALA A 35 -9.56 18.19 -7.41
CA ALA A 35 -8.46 18.64 -6.56
C ALA A 35 -7.97 20.01 -7.07
N HIS A 36 -7.89 21.00 -6.17
CA HIS A 36 -7.25 22.28 -6.46
C HIS A 36 -5.74 22.06 -6.49
N SER A 37 -5.12 22.11 -7.67
CA SER A 37 -3.67 21.95 -7.84
C SER A 37 -2.95 23.27 -7.50
N GLU A 38 -2.44 23.40 -6.27
CA GLU A 38 -1.37 24.35 -5.99
C GLU A 38 -0.07 23.73 -6.53
N ARG A 39 0.61 24.40 -7.46
CA ARG A 39 1.88 23.91 -8.00
C ARG A 39 3.00 24.22 -7.02
N ASN A 40 3.77 23.21 -6.65
CA ASN A 40 4.96 23.34 -5.82
C ASN A 40 6.18 23.27 -6.72
N SER A 41 7.07 24.25 -6.62
CA SER A 41 8.39 24.22 -7.26
C SER A 41 9.44 23.81 -6.23
N ALA A 42 10.17 22.73 -6.50
CA ALA A 42 11.31 22.29 -5.70
C ALA A 42 12.59 22.39 -6.53
N THR A 43 13.64 22.99 -5.97
CA THR A 43 14.98 22.93 -6.56
C THR A 43 15.79 21.90 -5.78
N ILE A 44 16.26 20.87 -6.47
CA ILE A 44 17.14 19.84 -5.90
C ILE A 44 18.55 20.09 -6.42
N GLN A 45 19.53 20.04 -5.52
CA GLN A 45 20.91 20.02 -5.94
C GLN A 45 21.27 18.60 -6.40
N ALA A 46 20.84 18.26 -7.62
CA ALA A 46 21.06 16.95 -8.21
C ALA A 46 22.51 16.82 -8.72
N GLY A 47 23.47 16.62 -7.84
CA GLY A 47 24.87 16.41 -8.24
C GLY A 47 25.57 17.68 -8.74
N GLU A 48 26.09 17.65 -9.98
CA GLU A 48 26.89 18.75 -10.56
C GLU A 48 26.03 19.83 -11.25
N VAL A 49 24.73 19.58 -11.43
CA VAL A 49 23.77 20.47 -12.08
C VAL A 49 22.50 20.58 -11.25
N SER A 50 21.91 21.77 -11.18
CA SER A 50 20.62 21.97 -10.52
C SER A 50 19.49 21.47 -11.41
N VAL A 51 18.58 20.72 -10.81
CA VAL A 51 17.32 20.28 -11.45
C VAL A 51 16.17 20.93 -10.70
N GLU A 52 15.35 21.69 -11.42
CA GLU A 52 14.10 22.24 -10.90
C GLU A 52 12.94 21.30 -11.27
N ILE A 53 12.03 21.10 -10.31
CA ILE A 53 10.95 20.13 -10.41
C ILE A 53 9.64 20.81 -10.00
N ASP A 54 8.69 20.85 -10.93
CA ASP A 54 7.32 21.33 -10.69
C ASP A 54 6.38 20.11 -10.59
N CYS A 55 5.59 20.07 -9.51
CA CYS A 55 4.63 19.01 -9.22
C CYS A 55 3.39 19.60 -8.52
N SER A 56 2.29 18.86 -8.52
CA SER A 56 1.02 19.30 -7.93
C SER A 56 0.81 18.78 -6.50
N ARG A 57 1.41 17.63 -6.15
CA ARG A 57 1.19 16.94 -4.86
C ARG A 57 2.45 16.55 -4.12
N CYS A 58 3.62 17.00 -4.59
CA CYS A 58 4.88 16.62 -3.95
C CYS A 58 5.37 17.63 -2.91
N ASN A 59 6.11 17.12 -1.94
CA ASN A 59 6.89 17.88 -0.97
C ASN A 59 8.38 17.60 -1.19
N SER A 60 9.24 18.61 -1.02
CA SER A 60 10.69 18.46 -1.13
C SER A 60 11.39 18.68 0.20
N THR A 61 12.22 17.72 0.63
CA THR A 61 13.08 17.82 1.82
C THR A 61 14.45 17.25 1.50
N ASP A 62 15.54 17.97 1.79
CA ASP A 62 16.93 17.47 1.72
C ASP A 62 17.25 16.64 0.45
N ASP A 63 16.99 17.22 -0.73
CA ASP A 63 17.21 16.61 -2.06
C ASP A 63 16.34 15.38 -2.40
N GLU A 64 15.25 15.18 -1.68
CA GLU A 64 14.27 14.13 -1.92
C GLU A 64 12.87 14.73 -2.16
N LEU A 65 12.18 14.18 -3.16
CA LEU A 65 10.78 14.48 -3.44
C LEU A 65 9.92 13.35 -2.93
N THR A 66 8.83 13.69 -2.26
CA THR A 66 7.87 12.72 -1.76
C THR A 66 6.47 13.07 -2.21
N VAL A 67 5.75 12.08 -2.72
CA VAL A 67 4.31 12.10 -2.96
C VAL A 67 3.66 11.13 -1.98
N SER A 68 2.68 11.63 -1.22
CA SER A 68 1.95 10.84 -0.25
C SER A 68 0.60 10.40 -0.81
N PHE A 69 0.33 9.11 -0.72
CA PHE A 69 -0.93 8.47 -1.09
C PHE A 69 -1.72 8.25 0.19
N SER A 70 -2.78 9.04 0.35
CA SER A 70 -3.73 8.97 1.46
C SER A 70 -5.14 9.20 0.93
N ASP A 71 -6.15 8.67 1.61
CA ASP A 71 -7.57 8.81 1.25
C ASP A 71 -7.93 8.34 -0.18
N ILE A 72 -7.18 7.35 -0.71
CA ILE A 72 -7.46 6.69 -1.99
C ILE A 72 -8.46 5.57 -1.76
N GLU A 73 -9.52 5.58 -2.54
CA GLU A 73 -10.61 4.59 -2.48
C GLU A 73 -10.45 3.56 -3.60
N PRO A 74 -10.87 2.29 -3.40
CA PRO A 74 -10.84 1.29 -4.46
C PRO A 74 -11.58 1.76 -5.72
N GLY A 75 -10.92 1.61 -6.88
CA GLY A 75 -11.37 2.12 -8.18
C GLY A 75 -10.91 3.53 -8.50
N ASP A 76 -10.24 4.24 -7.57
CA ASP A 76 -9.63 5.53 -7.86
C ASP A 76 -8.45 5.38 -8.82
N ARG A 77 -8.37 6.32 -9.76
CA ARG A 77 -7.29 6.46 -10.74
C ARG A 77 -6.92 7.93 -10.87
N ASP A 78 -5.64 8.22 -10.92
CA ASP A 78 -5.13 9.57 -11.16
C ASP A 78 -3.69 9.49 -11.71
N SER A 79 -3.07 10.64 -11.96
CA SER A 79 -1.69 10.75 -12.42
C SER A 79 -0.99 11.94 -11.78
N GLU A 80 0.31 11.81 -11.53
CA GLU A 80 1.17 12.91 -11.09
C GLU A 80 2.28 13.14 -12.13
N THR A 81 2.42 14.40 -12.57
CA THR A 81 3.47 14.80 -13.50
C THR A 81 4.54 15.59 -12.77
N PHE A 82 5.80 15.23 -12.98
CA PHE A 82 6.99 15.93 -12.51
C PHE A 82 7.70 16.56 -13.71
N SER A 83 7.55 17.87 -13.91
CA SER A 83 8.29 18.58 -14.96
C SER A 83 9.71 18.85 -14.50
N LEU A 84 10.70 18.43 -15.28
CA LEU A 84 12.13 18.54 -14.96
C LEU A 84 12.75 19.66 -15.82
N THR A 85 13.40 20.63 -15.18
CA THR A 85 14.16 21.67 -15.88
C THR A 85 15.64 21.59 -15.51
N LEU A 86 16.50 21.48 -16.53
CA LEU A 86 17.95 21.49 -16.37
C LEU A 86 18.48 22.92 -16.50
N ASP A 87 19.34 23.35 -15.58
CA ASP A 87 20.09 24.60 -15.73
C ASP A 87 21.52 24.35 -16.22
N GLY A 88 21.96 25.12 -17.21
CA GLY A 88 23.35 25.13 -17.67
C GLY A 88 23.70 24.11 -18.74
N ASN A 89 24.67 23.23 -18.46
CA ASN A 89 25.29 22.36 -19.46
C ASN A 89 24.49 21.06 -19.66
N PRO A 90 24.56 20.44 -20.85
CA PRO A 90 23.97 19.13 -21.06
C PRO A 90 24.42 18.11 -20.01
N SER A 91 23.51 17.28 -19.55
CA SER A 91 23.70 16.39 -18.41
C SER A 91 23.02 15.05 -18.58
N HIS A 92 23.61 14.04 -17.96
CA HIS A 92 23.03 12.74 -17.70
C HIS A 92 22.16 12.79 -16.46
N LEU A 93 21.02 12.08 -16.47
CA LEU A 93 20.10 12.03 -15.34
C LEU A 93 19.91 10.61 -14.81
N TRP A 94 19.96 10.48 -13.49
CA TRP A 94 19.55 9.28 -12.78
C TRP A 94 18.44 9.58 -11.80
N LEU A 95 17.55 8.61 -11.64
CA LEU A 95 16.49 8.62 -10.64
C LEU A 95 16.67 7.42 -9.71
N LYS A 96 16.59 7.64 -8.40
CA LYS A 96 16.60 6.58 -7.39
C LYS A 96 15.44 6.73 -6.43
N THR A 97 14.84 5.61 -6.05
CA THR A 97 13.82 5.54 -4.99
C THR A 97 14.41 5.03 -3.69
N ALA A 98 13.75 5.32 -2.57
CA ALA A 98 14.00 4.60 -1.32
C ALA A 98 13.50 3.14 -1.46
N CYS A 99 14.16 2.20 -0.77
CA CYS A 99 13.64 0.84 -0.68
C CYS A 99 12.20 0.84 -0.12
N PRO A 100 11.34 -0.10 -0.57
CA PRO A 100 10.02 -0.26 0.01
C PRO A 100 10.14 -0.67 1.48
N SER A 101 9.18 -0.23 2.28
CA SER A 101 8.96 -0.82 3.60
C SER A 101 8.69 -2.32 3.43
N THR A 102 9.11 -3.15 4.38
CA THR A 102 8.91 -4.61 4.29
C THR A 102 7.44 -5.02 4.34
N VAL A 103 6.59 -4.14 4.87
CA VAL A 103 5.12 -4.25 4.88
C VAL A 103 4.56 -2.87 4.56
N ASP A 104 3.82 -2.77 3.46
CA ASP A 104 3.13 -1.56 3.03
C ASP A 104 1.85 -1.95 2.27
N PRO A 105 0.71 -2.11 2.98
CA PRO A 105 -0.53 -2.60 2.39
C PRO A 105 -0.98 -1.80 1.17
N LEU A 106 -0.85 -0.47 1.20
CA LEU A 106 -1.27 0.37 0.08
C LEU A 106 -0.26 0.30 -1.06
N ALA A 107 1.04 0.38 -0.80
CA ALA A 107 2.04 0.31 -1.88
C ALA A 107 2.07 -1.06 -2.60
N ASP A 108 1.70 -2.13 -1.91
CA ASP A 108 1.58 -3.46 -2.51
C ASP A 108 0.34 -3.58 -3.42
N ALA A 109 -0.72 -2.84 -3.14
CA ALA A 109 -1.98 -2.88 -3.88
C ALA A 109 -2.09 -1.83 -4.98
N LEU A 110 -1.43 -0.68 -4.80
CA LEU A 110 -1.50 0.44 -5.73
C LEU A 110 -0.74 0.09 -7.01
N GLU A 111 -1.48 -0.05 -8.10
CA GLU A 111 -0.91 -0.26 -9.43
C GLU A 111 -0.38 1.06 -9.97
N VAL A 112 0.84 1.06 -10.47
CA VAL A 112 1.53 2.23 -10.98
C VAL A 112 2.25 1.93 -12.30
N SER A 113 2.38 2.97 -13.11
CA SER A 113 3.28 3.01 -14.26
C SER A 113 4.08 4.31 -14.21
N VAL A 114 5.32 4.27 -14.71
CA VAL A 114 6.16 5.46 -14.84
C VAL A 114 6.57 5.60 -16.29
N VAL A 115 6.22 6.74 -16.88
CA VAL A 115 6.59 7.13 -18.22
C VAL A 115 7.53 8.33 -18.14
N PHE A 116 8.60 8.29 -18.92
CA PHE A 116 9.47 9.44 -19.14
C PHE A 116 9.13 10.08 -20.48
N VAL A 117 8.90 11.38 -20.47
CA VAL A 117 8.55 12.15 -21.66
C VAL A 117 9.70 13.10 -21.99
N ARG A 118 10.19 13.03 -23.23
CA ARG A 118 11.21 13.94 -23.77
C ARG A 118 10.69 14.59 -25.04
N ASN A 119 10.54 15.90 -25.07
CA ASN A 119 10.07 16.66 -26.24
C ASN A 119 8.76 16.09 -26.83
N GLY A 120 7.88 15.55 -25.98
CA GLY A 120 6.63 14.89 -26.35
C GLY A 120 6.74 13.43 -26.81
N GLU A 121 7.94 12.82 -26.77
CA GLU A 121 8.14 11.39 -26.98
C GLU A 121 8.12 10.65 -25.64
N GLU A 122 7.27 9.62 -25.53
CA GLU A 122 7.06 8.84 -24.32
C GLU A 122 7.89 7.56 -24.34
N THR A 123 8.54 7.25 -23.20
CA THR A 123 9.20 5.97 -22.96
C THR A 123 8.78 5.41 -21.60
N GLN A 124 8.25 4.20 -21.59
CA GLN A 124 7.86 3.51 -20.36
C GLN A 124 9.12 3.09 -19.59
N LEU A 125 9.29 3.62 -18.38
CA LEU A 125 10.36 3.23 -17.45
C LEU A 125 9.94 2.08 -16.55
N PHE A 126 8.65 2.02 -16.18
CA PHE A 126 8.11 0.99 -15.30
C PHE A 126 6.61 0.72 -15.59
N PRO A 127 6.17 -0.55 -15.50
CA PRO A 127 7.02 -1.74 -15.53
C PRO A 127 7.72 -1.88 -16.89
N THR A 128 8.79 -2.68 -16.97
CA THR A 128 9.45 -2.97 -18.27
C THR A 128 8.62 -3.91 -19.14
N ASP A 129 7.71 -4.66 -18.53
CA ASP A 129 6.80 -5.59 -19.18
C ASP A 129 5.39 -5.41 -18.57
N GLY A 130 4.38 -5.30 -19.43
CA GLY A 130 2.98 -5.09 -19.02
C GLY A 130 2.57 -3.63 -18.88
N ASP A 131 1.34 -3.42 -18.43
CA ASP A 131 0.71 -2.09 -18.38
C ASP A 131 0.92 -1.39 -17.01
N SER A 132 1.03 -2.15 -15.91
CA SER A 132 1.20 -1.64 -14.55
C SER A 132 1.96 -2.65 -13.66
N GLY A 133 2.56 -2.15 -12.57
CA GLY A 133 3.13 -2.96 -11.48
C GLY A 133 2.87 -2.29 -10.13
N SER A 134 3.12 -2.94 -8.99
CA SER A 134 2.86 -2.31 -7.69
C SER A 134 3.83 -1.17 -7.37
N LEU A 135 3.41 -0.20 -6.56
CA LEU A 135 4.29 0.86 -6.05
C LEU A 135 5.50 0.29 -5.28
N SER A 136 5.30 -0.79 -4.51
CA SER A 136 6.38 -1.52 -3.85
C SER A 136 7.39 -2.10 -4.86
N ALA A 137 6.91 -2.62 -6.00
CA ALA A 137 7.77 -3.12 -7.06
C ALA A 137 8.53 -1.99 -7.76
N LEU A 138 7.88 -0.85 -8.05
CA LEU A 138 8.54 0.35 -8.57
C LEU A 138 9.69 0.80 -7.66
N ARG A 139 9.42 0.96 -6.35
CA ARG A 139 10.42 1.38 -5.35
C ARG A 139 11.59 0.40 -5.26
N ARG A 140 11.34 -0.90 -5.40
CA ARG A 140 12.39 -1.92 -5.39
C ARG A 140 13.22 -1.86 -6.67
N THR A 141 12.59 -1.78 -7.84
CA THR A 141 13.27 -1.72 -9.14
C THR A 141 14.16 -0.48 -9.26
N PHE A 142 13.68 0.68 -8.78
CA PHE A 142 14.40 1.94 -8.89
C PHE A 142 15.33 2.21 -7.69
N SER A 143 15.42 1.30 -6.72
CA SER A 143 16.28 1.46 -5.53
C SER A 143 17.76 1.56 -5.87
N GLY A 144 18.21 0.85 -6.91
CA GLY A 144 19.58 0.88 -7.40
C GLY A 144 19.92 2.11 -8.23
N GLY A 145 18.93 2.94 -8.57
CA GLY A 145 19.09 4.04 -9.52
C GLY A 145 18.92 3.60 -10.97
N VAL A 146 18.06 4.31 -11.69
CA VAL A 146 17.81 4.14 -13.13
C VAL A 146 18.39 5.32 -13.88
N HIS A 147 19.12 5.03 -14.96
CA HIS A 147 19.63 6.03 -15.87
C HIS A 147 18.54 6.39 -16.89
N LEU A 148 18.13 7.67 -16.93
CA LEU A 148 17.04 8.13 -17.78
C LEU A 148 17.47 8.26 -19.25
N ASP A 149 18.76 8.47 -19.50
CA ASP A 149 19.29 8.67 -20.86
C ASP A 149 19.32 7.38 -21.68
N ASP A 150 19.35 6.21 -21.04
CA ASP A 150 19.38 4.89 -21.71
C ASP A 150 18.14 4.64 -22.58
N GLN A 151 17.13 5.49 -22.45
CA GLN A 151 15.86 5.44 -23.17
C GLN A 151 15.89 6.12 -24.54
N SER A 152 16.97 6.84 -24.89
CA SER A 152 17.05 7.57 -26.17
C SER A 152 18.40 7.39 -26.87
N GLU A 153 18.42 7.56 -28.20
CA GLU A 153 19.67 7.50 -28.98
C GLU A 153 20.64 8.65 -28.60
N ASP A 154 20.10 9.75 -28.08
CA ASP A 154 20.84 10.90 -27.56
C ASP A 154 21.13 10.75 -26.07
N THR A 155 22.36 10.37 -25.75
CA THR A 155 22.80 10.03 -24.39
C THR A 155 22.97 11.23 -23.44
N CYS A 156 22.37 12.39 -23.73
CA CYS A 156 22.51 13.61 -22.93
C CYS A 156 21.27 14.49 -23.08
N PHE A 157 20.81 15.03 -21.95
CA PHE A 157 19.74 16.02 -21.91
C PHE A 157 20.32 17.44 -21.86
N SER A 158 19.65 18.39 -22.47
CA SER A 158 20.03 19.80 -22.54
C SER A 158 18.98 20.68 -21.87
N ALA A 159 19.33 21.94 -21.57
CA ALA A 159 18.41 22.91 -20.98
C ALA A 159 17.22 23.28 -21.90
N ASP A 160 17.31 22.99 -23.20
CA ASP A 160 16.24 23.23 -24.17
C ASP A 160 15.30 22.02 -24.33
N ASP A 161 15.63 20.85 -23.75
CA ASP A 161 14.75 19.68 -23.76
C ASP A 161 13.57 19.90 -22.80
N ASP A 162 12.36 19.56 -23.27
CA ASP A 162 11.16 19.47 -22.43
C ASP A 162 11.09 18.07 -21.81
N LEU A 163 11.30 17.98 -20.50
CA LEU A 163 11.44 16.72 -19.78
C LEU A 163 10.34 16.58 -18.72
N SER A 164 9.67 15.45 -18.69
CA SER A 164 8.78 15.11 -17.57
C SER A 164 8.83 13.63 -17.21
N LEU A 165 8.48 13.35 -15.95
CA LEU A 165 8.14 12.02 -15.47
C LEU A 165 6.64 12.02 -15.17
N GLU A 166 5.93 11.02 -15.67
CA GLU A 166 4.51 10.82 -15.42
C GLU A 166 4.34 9.53 -14.62
N LEU A 167 3.82 9.67 -13.41
CA LEU A 167 3.42 8.57 -12.54
C LEU A 167 1.91 8.40 -12.64
N GLU A 168 1.45 7.42 -13.40
CA GLU A 168 0.05 7.02 -13.39
C GLU A 168 -0.17 6.02 -12.26
N TYR A 169 -1.33 6.11 -11.59
CA TYR A 169 -1.68 5.17 -10.54
C TYR A 169 -3.16 4.85 -10.50
N GLU A 170 -3.46 3.62 -10.10
CA GLU A 170 -4.80 3.09 -9.92
C GLU A 170 -4.83 2.17 -8.69
N LEU A 171 -5.85 2.33 -7.85
CA LEU A 171 -6.16 1.34 -6.83
C LEU A 171 -7.25 0.41 -7.37
N PRO A 172 -6.99 -0.89 -7.57
CA PRO A 172 -8.00 -1.81 -8.10
C PRO A 172 -9.29 -1.82 -7.27
N ALA A 173 -10.44 -1.98 -7.93
CA ALA A 173 -11.75 -1.91 -7.28
C ALA A 173 -11.97 -3.03 -6.23
N ASP A 174 -11.26 -4.15 -6.35
CA ASP A 174 -11.29 -5.27 -5.41
C ASP A 174 -10.29 -5.10 -4.24
N ALA A 175 -9.50 -4.02 -4.22
CA ALA A 175 -8.56 -3.71 -3.14
C ALA A 175 -9.23 -3.09 -1.90
N GLU A 176 -10.49 -3.43 -1.59
CA GLU A 176 -11.23 -2.89 -0.43
C GLU A 176 -10.53 -3.12 0.92
N TRP A 177 -9.59 -4.06 0.97
CA TRP A 177 -8.78 -4.36 2.15
C TRP A 177 -7.75 -3.27 2.47
N THR A 178 -7.47 -2.31 1.58
CA THR A 178 -6.53 -1.20 1.80
C THR A 178 -7.15 0.00 2.50
N VAL A 179 -8.39 -0.10 2.99
CA VAL A 179 -9.08 0.99 3.70
C VAL A 179 -8.18 1.63 4.77
N ASN A 180 -8.11 2.96 4.77
CA ASN A 180 -7.27 3.78 5.66
C ASN A 180 -5.75 3.47 5.62
N ALA A 181 -5.27 2.67 4.67
CA ALA A 181 -3.84 2.48 4.45
C ALA A 181 -3.26 3.74 3.78
N GLN A 182 -1.96 3.94 3.97
CA GLN A 182 -1.21 5.06 3.42
C GLN A 182 0.10 4.51 2.85
N ALA A 183 0.62 5.18 1.83
CA ALA A 183 1.90 4.87 1.22
C ALA A 183 2.59 6.15 0.77
N ASP A 184 3.90 6.12 0.68
CA ASP A 184 4.70 7.22 0.14
C ASP A 184 5.54 6.74 -1.05
N PHE A 185 5.65 7.61 -2.04
CA PHE A 185 6.63 7.49 -3.12
C PHE A 185 7.66 8.60 -2.99
N SER A 186 8.89 8.21 -2.64
CA SER A 186 10.00 9.13 -2.52
C SER A 186 11.11 8.80 -3.52
N PHE A 187 11.61 9.83 -4.20
CA PHE A 187 12.70 9.69 -5.15
C PHE A 187 13.68 10.87 -5.10
N ARG A 188 14.91 10.60 -5.57
CA ARG A 188 16.00 11.55 -5.72
C ARG A 188 16.50 11.54 -7.14
N LEU A 189 16.90 12.72 -7.61
CA LEU A 189 17.56 12.86 -8.91
C LEU A 189 19.04 13.16 -8.72
N PHE A 190 19.84 12.68 -9.66
CA PHE A 190 21.24 13.07 -9.79
C PHE A 190 21.50 13.49 -11.23
N ALA A 191 22.16 14.62 -11.42
CA ALA A 191 22.58 15.13 -12.72
C ALA A 191 24.11 15.20 -12.81
N GLN A 192 24.68 14.61 -13.86
CA GLN A 192 26.10 14.65 -14.15
C GLN A 192 26.34 15.34 -15.49
N GLN A 193 27.24 16.33 -15.53
CA GLN A 193 27.53 17.03 -16.78
C GLN A 193 28.09 16.08 -17.85
N CYS A 194 27.54 16.19 -19.05
CA CYS A 194 28.03 15.52 -20.23
C CYS A 194 29.38 16.11 -20.64
N ARG A 195 30.47 15.42 -20.29
CA ARG A 195 31.80 15.71 -20.82
C ARG A 195 32.02 14.89 -22.09
N SER A 196 32.79 15.43 -23.03
CA SER A 196 33.01 14.87 -24.38
C SER A 196 33.63 13.46 -24.44
N GLN A 197 33.92 12.84 -23.30
CA GLN A 197 34.06 11.40 -23.06
C GLN A 197 34.18 11.19 -21.54
N PRO A 198 33.51 10.17 -20.99
CA PRO A 198 34.32 9.05 -20.53
C PRO A 198 33.72 7.69 -20.87
N ALA A 199 34.59 6.71 -21.09
CA ALA A 199 34.25 5.30 -21.25
C ALA A 199 33.70 4.64 -19.95
N ASP A 200 33.38 5.43 -18.92
CA ASP A 200 33.06 4.99 -17.56
C ASP A 200 31.92 5.85 -16.97
N LEU A 201 30.78 5.90 -17.66
CA LEU A 201 29.56 6.42 -17.04
C LEU A 201 29.17 5.46 -15.91
N LYS A 202 29.27 5.91 -14.66
CA LYS A 202 29.00 5.10 -13.48
C LYS A 202 27.74 5.59 -12.81
N ASN A 203 26.89 4.65 -12.40
CA ASN A 203 25.76 4.96 -11.56
C ASN A 203 26.26 5.75 -10.33
N PRO A 204 25.76 6.98 -10.11
CA PRO A 204 26.20 7.85 -9.01
C PRO A 204 25.71 7.35 -7.66
N PHE A 205 24.74 6.45 -7.65
CA PHE A 205 24.29 5.76 -6.46
C PHE A 205 25.19 4.55 -6.23
N ASP A 206 25.75 4.44 -5.03
CA ASP A 206 26.48 3.25 -4.61
C ASP A 206 25.63 1.99 -4.87
N PRO A 207 26.27 0.85 -5.25
CA PRO A 207 25.53 -0.40 -5.42
C PRO A 207 24.74 -0.66 -4.15
N THR A 208 23.43 -0.66 -4.28
CA THR A 208 22.53 -0.86 -3.14
C THR A 208 22.71 -2.27 -2.60
N GLU A 209 22.78 -2.39 -1.28
CA GLU A 209 22.38 -3.63 -0.64
C GLU A 209 20.94 -3.95 -1.10
N ASP A 210 20.66 -5.21 -1.39
CA ASP A 210 19.33 -5.64 -1.79
C ASP A 210 18.29 -5.10 -0.80
N CYS A 211 17.19 -4.53 -1.32
CA CYS A 211 16.15 -3.99 -0.45
C CYS A 211 15.70 -5.06 0.55
N PRO A 212 15.50 -4.68 1.83
CA PRO A 212 15.13 -5.64 2.85
C PRO A 212 13.86 -6.38 2.44
N GLU A 213 13.89 -7.69 2.58
CA GLU A 213 12.73 -8.55 2.39
C GLU A 213 12.27 -9.06 3.75
N LEU A 214 10.95 -9.08 3.95
CA LEU A 214 10.38 -9.67 5.16
C LEU A 214 10.67 -11.17 5.17
N LYS A 215 11.46 -11.62 6.14
CA LYS A 215 11.68 -13.04 6.40
C LYS A 215 10.74 -13.50 7.50
N CYS A 216 9.87 -14.44 7.16
CA CYS A 216 8.91 -15.03 8.09
C CYS A 216 9.12 -16.55 8.18
N PRO A 217 10.24 -17.00 8.77
CA PRO A 217 10.55 -18.43 8.81
C PRO A 217 9.58 -19.21 9.71
N ASP A 218 9.16 -18.60 10.82
CA ASP A 218 8.25 -19.19 11.78
C ASP A 218 6.99 -18.33 11.90
N CYS A 219 5.84 -18.94 11.62
CA CYS A 219 4.54 -18.30 11.76
C CYS A 219 3.95 -18.71 13.11
N VAL A 220 3.97 -17.80 14.09
CA VAL A 220 3.65 -18.10 15.50
C VAL A 220 2.31 -17.51 15.88
N GLU A 221 1.55 -18.19 16.74
CA GLU A 221 0.27 -17.66 17.22
C GLU A 221 0.53 -16.42 18.08
N LEU A 222 -0.15 -15.33 17.74
CA LEU A 222 -0.17 -14.10 18.53
C LEU A 222 -1.31 -14.15 19.54
N GLY A 223 -2.50 -14.53 19.09
CA GLY A 223 -3.67 -14.60 19.95
C GLY A 223 -4.93 -15.09 19.25
N LYS A 224 -5.96 -15.30 20.07
CA LYS A 224 -7.27 -15.82 19.70
C LYS A 224 -8.38 -14.92 20.24
N LEU A 225 -9.33 -14.60 19.37
CA LEU A 225 -10.59 -13.91 19.67
C LEU A 225 -11.73 -14.93 19.59
N ASP A 226 -12.49 -15.09 20.66
CA ASP A 226 -13.72 -15.87 20.70
C ASP A 226 -14.92 -14.97 20.34
N VAL A 227 -15.76 -15.42 19.42
CA VAL A 227 -16.91 -14.65 18.92
C VAL A 227 -18.16 -15.02 19.71
N GLU A 228 -18.68 -14.05 20.45
CA GLU A 228 -19.91 -14.23 21.22
C GLU A 228 -21.16 -14.06 20.34
N GLY A 229 -22.12 -14.98 20.50
CA GLY A 229 -23.44 -14.85 19.88
C GLY A 229 -23.44 -15.01 18.35
N ASP A 230 -22.42 -15.65 17.79
CA ASP A 230 -22.31 -15.96 16.35
C ASP A 230 -22.27 -14.72 15.44
N GLN A 231 -21.98 -13.55 16.01
CA GLN A 231 -21.98 -12.27 15.31
C GLN A 231 -20.71 -11.47 15.59
N LEU A 232 -20.07 -11.01 14.51
CA LEU A 232 -18.93 -10.11 14.54
C LEU A 232 -19.33 -8.79 13.88
N GLU A 233 -18.90 -7.67 14.43
CA GLU A 233 -19.22 -6.33 13.92
C GLU A 233 -17.92 -5.62 13.51
N PRO A 234 -17.97 -4.72 12.51
CA PRO A 234 -16.81 -3.90 12.18
C PRO A 234 -16.44 -2.96 13.33
N ARG A 235 -15.43 -3.35 14.12
CA ARG A 235 -14.86 -2.61 15.25
C ARG A 235 -13.55 -3.25 15.70
N VAL A 236 -12.92 -2.63 16.70
CA VAL A 236 -11.73 -3.16 17.39
C VAL A 236 -12.16 -4.11 18.52
N TYR A 237 -11.40 -5.20 18.67
CA TYR A 237 -11.54 -6.24 19.68
C TYR A 237 -10.19 -6.49 20.37
N GLU A 238 -10.24 -6.75 21.67
CA GLU A 238 -9.12 -7.34 22.42
C GLU A 238 -9.08 -8.84 22.17
N PHE A 239 -7.90 -9.47 22.25
CA PHE A 239 -7.79 -10.92 22.21
C PHE A 239 -8.22 -11.53 23.56
N ASP A 240 -9.01 -12.60 23.53
CA ASP A 240 -9.38 -13.38 24.73
C ASP A 240 -8.20 -14.20 25.26
N GLU A 241 -7.37 -14.69 24.34
CA GLU A 241 -6.12 -15.38 24.64
C GLU A 241 -5.00 -14.72 23.84
N LEU A 242 -3.95 -14.24 24.52
CA LEU A 242 -2.74 -13.72 23.89
C LEU A 242 -1.56 -14.58 24.32
N ASP A 243 -0.67 -14.91 23.38
CA ASP A 243 0.53 -15.67 23.69
C ASP A 243 1.46 -14.84 24.59
N ASP A 244 2.01 -15.47 25.63
CA ASP A 244 2.81 -14.82 26.67
C ASP A 244 3.95 -13.94 26.10
N ARG A 245 4.49 -14.30 24.92
CA ARG A 245 5.55 -13.54 24.23
C ARG A 245 5.14 -12.12 23.84
N PHE A 246 3.85 -11.86 23.69
CA PHE A 246 3.29 -10.59 23.23
C PHE A 246 2.59 -9.81 24.37
N THR A 247 2.62 -10.29 25.61
CA THR A 247 1.88 -9.68 26.74
C THR A 247 2.63 -8.60 27.52
N VAL A 248 3.93 -8.43 27.28
CA VAL A 248 4.82 -7.74 28.24
C VAL A 248 4.97 -6.24 27.97
N ASP A 249 4.91 -5.81 26.71
CA ASP A 249 5.32 -4.46 26.32
C ASP A 249 4.30 -3.69 25.46
N HIS A 250 3.35 -4.38 24.83
CA HIS A 250 2.43 -3.80 23.86
C HIS A 250 1.01 -4.35 24.02
N GLU A 251 0.02 -3.53 23.67
CA GLU A 251 -1.37 -3.97 23.55
C GLU A 251 -1.66 -4.37 22.10
N TYR A 252 -2.01 -5.64 21.89
CA TYR A 252 -2.42 -6.14 20.58
C TYR A 252 -3.92 -6.23 20.47
N GLN A 253 -4.47 -5.72 19.37
CA GLN A 253 -5.90 -5.71 19.10
C GLN A 253 -6.20 -6.17 17.68
N LEU A 254 -7.37 -6.78 17.50
CA LEU A 254 -7.88 -7.17 16.19
C LEU A 254 -8.99 -6.23 15.77
N GLU A 255 -8.80 -5.52 14.65
CA GLU A 255 -9.87 -4.73 14.06
C GLU A 255 -10.52 -5.48 12.91
N VAL A 256 -11.84 -5.59 13.01
CA VAL A 256 -12.70 -6.14 11.96
C VAL A 256 -13.06 -5.01 11.01
N LEU A 257 -12.58 -5.12 9.78
CA LEU A 257 -12.78 -4.13 8.73
C LEU A 257 -14.14 -4.30 8.03
N GLY A 258 -14.61 -5.54 7.94
CA GLY A 258 -15.85 -5.87 7.26
C GLY A 258 -16.25 -7.31 7.52
N VAL A 259 -17.54 -7.60 7.37
CA VAL A 259 -18.11 -8.93 7.63
C VAL A 259 -19.07 -9.34 6.52
N THR A 260 -19.15 -10.64 6.29
CA THR A 260 -20.21 -11.26 5.49
C THR A 260 -21.11 -12.03 6.43
N ASN A 261 -22.42 -11.76 6.36
CA ASN A 261 -23.40 -12.42 7.20
C ASN A 261 -24.28 -13.35 6.37
N LYS A 262 -24.58 -14.51 6.94
CA LYS A 262 -25.63 -15.41 6.48
C LYS A 262 -26.94 -15.03 7.16
N GLY A 263 -27.98 -14.82 6.36
CA GLY A 263 -29.29 -14.38 6.83
C GLY A 263 -29.34 -12.87 7.13
N GLU A 264 -30.51 -12.39 7.54
CA GLU A 264 -30.75 -10.96 7.79
C GLU A 264 -31.40 -10.72 9.16
N GLY A 265 -31.16 -9.54 9.73
CA GLY A 265 -31.78 -9.09 10.98
C GLY A 265 -31.23 -9.80 12.22
N ALA A 266 -32.09 -9.98 13.23
CA ALA A 266 -31.69 -10.44 14.58
C ALA A 266 -31.23 -11.92 14.67
N GLY A 267 -31.13 -12.63 13.54
CA GLY A 267 -30.61 -13.99 13.46
C GLY A 267 -29.54 -14.14 12.37
N ALA A 268 -28.92 -13.03 11.96
CA ALA A 268 -27.80 -13.04 11.05
C ALA A 268 -26.56 -13.61 11.75
N GLU A 269 -25.89 -14.54 11.09
CA GLU A 269 -24.67 -15.19 11.58
C GLU A 269 -23.48 -14.69 10.75
N THR A 270 -22.40 -14.26 11.39
CA THR A 270 -21.20 -13.84 10.65
C THR A 270 -20.43 -15.06 10.18
N VAL A 271 -20.22 -15.18 8.87
CA VAL A 271 -19.57 -16.34 8.25
C VAL A 271 -18.20 -16.03 7.67
N CYS A 272 -17.94 -14.76 7.33
CA CYS A 272 -16.63 -14.28 6.90
C CYS A 272 -16.30 -12.92 7.53
N SER A 273 -15.01 -12.63 7.64
CA SER A 273 -14.50 -11.37 8.19
C SER A 273 -13.24 -10.93 7.44
N ARG A 274 -13.02 -9.63 7.32
CA ARG A 274 -11.73 -9.03 6.97
C ARG A 274 -11.16 -8.38 8.21
N ILE A 275 -9.88 -8.59 8.47
CA ILE A 275 -9.25 -8.15 9.72
C ILE A 275 -7.93 -7.43 9.46
N ARG A 276 -7.58 -6.54 10.38
CA ARG A 276 -6.23 -6.00 10.54
C ARG A 276 -5.78 -6.10 11.99
N LEU A 277 -4.48 -6.25 12.18
CA LEU A 277 -3.83 -6.25 13.48
C LEU A 277 -3.37 -4.84 13.84
N LEU A 278 -3.56 -4.46 15.10
CA LEU A 278 -3.06 -3.21 15.67
C LEU A 278 -2.14 -3.53 16.84
N GLU A 279 -1.08 -2.73 16.99
CA GLU A 279 -0.19 -2.68 18.13
C GLU A 279 -0.30 -1.28 18.76
N ASP A 280 -0.68 -1.21 20.03
CA ASP A 280 -0.93 0.05 20.76
C ASP A 280 -1.93 0.98 20.03
N GLY A 281 -2.87 0.39 19.30
CA GLY A 281 -3.86 1.09 18.49
C GLY A 281 -3.36 1.62 17.14
N ASP A 282 -2.12 1.32 16.74
CA ASP A 282 -1.54 1.66 15.44
C ASP A 282 -1.24 0.40 14.62
N GLU A 283 -1.51 0.46 13.32
CA GLU A 283 -1.22 -0.64 12.42
C GLU A 283 0.25 -0.69 12.03
N ASN A 284 0.94 0.47 11.97
CA ASN A 284 2.33 0.51 11.53
C ASN A 284 3.30 -0.16 12.52
N GLY A 285 2.90 -0.24 13.79
CA GLY A 285 3.64 -0.99 14.81
C GLY A 285 3.40 -2.50 14.74
N ALA A 286 2.27 -2.93 14.18
CA ALA A 286 1.82 -4.31 14.28
C ALA A 286 2.71 -5.29 13.49
N PRO A 287 3.00 -6.47 14.04
CA PRO A 287 3.77 -7.48 13.33
C PRO A 287 2.95 -8.03 12.15
N PRO A 288 3.62 -8.49 11.08
CA PRO A 288 2.92 -8.94 9.87
C PRO A 288 2.22 -10.28 10.12
N ILE A 289 0.93 -10.34 9.82
CA ILE A 289 0.14 -11.57 9.80
C ILE A 289 0.64 -12.47 8.67
N CYS A 290 0.99 -13.71 9.01
CA CYS A 290 1.37 -14.75 8.05
C CYS A 290 0.29 -15.81 7.88
N ARG A 291 -0.59 -15.97 8.87
CA ARG A 291 -1.72 -16.90 8.78
C ARG A 291 -2.86 -16.48 9.70
N VAL A 292 -4.07 -16.75 9.28
CA VAL A 292 -5.28 -16.63 10.11
C VAL A 292 -6.00 -17.95 10.09
N THR A 293 -6.48 -18.38 11.25
CA THR A 293 -7.38 -19.53 11.33
C THR A 293 -8.75 -19.10 11.82
N VAL A 294 -9.79 -19.66 11.20
CA VAL A 294 -11.19 -19.30 11.46
C VAL A 294 -11.93 -20.56 11.89
N GLY A 295 -12.27 -20.61 13.18
CA GLY A 295 -13.09 -21.68 13.73
C GLY A 295 -14.57 -21.34 13.56
N GLY A 296 -15.39 -22.24 13.06
CA GLY A 296 -16.85 -22.07 13.04
C GLY A 296 -17.60 -23.23 13.67
N GLY A 297 -18.89 -23.06 13.95
CA GLY A 297 -19.90 -24.11 14.19
C GLY A 297 -19.68 -25.10 15.36
N ARG A 298 -20.76 -25.41 16.08
CA ARG A 298 -20.83 -26.62 16.91
C ARG A 298 -21.36 -27.76 16.03
N PRO A 299 -20.58 -28.81 15.75
CA PRO A 299 -21.08 -29.88 14.90
C PRO A 299 -22.19 -30.63 15.64
N MET A 300 -23.19 -31.12 14.90
CA MET A 300 -24.24 -31.97 15.48
C MET A 300 -23.67 -33.28 16.06
N ASP A 301 -22.52 -33.73 15.53
CA ASP A 301 -21.72 -34.85 16.05
C ASP A 301 -20.24 -34.41 16.17
N PRO A 302 -19.53 -34.63 17.29
CA PRO A 302 -18.13 -34.25 17.40
C PRO A 302 -17.30 -34.96 16.31
N PRO A 303 -16.62 -34.23 15.40
CA PRO A 303 -15.68 -34.86 14.50
C PRO A 303 -14.58 -35.53 15.30
N SER A 304 -14.12 -36.67 14.79
CA SER A 304 -12.97 -37.41 15.32
C SER A 304 -11.66 -36.62 15.27
N ASP A 305 -11.62 -35.56 14.46
CA ASP A 305 -10.50 -34.61 14.33
C ASP A 305 -10.96 -33.21 14.80
N PRO A 306 -10.44 -32.67 15.91
CA PRO A 306 -10.78 -31.31 16.36
C PRO A 306 -10.35 -30.23 15.36
N ASP A 307 -9.32 -30.48 14.55
CA ASP A 307 -8.82 -29.54 13.52
C ASP A 307 -9.68 -29.56 12.24
N SER A 308 -10.75 -30.37 12.20
CA SER A 308 -11.72 -30.37 11.10
C SER A 308 -12.68 -29.18 11.13
N ARG A 309 -12.61 -28.34 12.17
CA ARG A 309 -13.52 -27.20 12.41
C ARG A 309 -12.93 -25.83 12.10
N VAL A 310 -11.70 -25.83 11.60
CA VAL A 310 -10.88 -24.63 11.49
C VAL A 310 -10.42 -24.51 10.04
N ALA A 311 -10.83 -23.44 9.38
CA ALA A 311 -10.28 -23.03 8.10
C ALA A 311 -8.97 -22.28 8.32
N SER A 312 -7.99 -22.46 7.43
CA SER A 312 -6.68 -21.81 7.52
C SER A 312 -6.42 -20.99 6.27
N TYR A 313 -5.98 -19.75 6.47
CA TYR A 313 -5.67 -18.80 5.41
C TYR A 313 -4.24 -18.31 5.56
N ASP A 314 -3.39 -18.62 4.60
CA ASP A 314 -2.04 -18.06 4.55
C ASP A 314 -2.09 -16.65 3.97
N VAL A 315 -1.42 -15.72 4.64
CA VAL A 315 -1.26 -14.34 4.17
C VAL A 315 0.12 -14.26 3.53
N SER A 316 0.15 -14.32 2.20
CA SER A 316 1.39 -14.32 1.42
C SER A 316 1.37 -13.24 0.33
N PRO A 317 2.36 -12.34 0.28
CA PRO A 317 3.36 -12.10 1.34
C PRO A 317 2.67 -11.62 2.65
N PRO A 318 3.30 -11.82 3.83
CA PRO A 318 2.72 -11.40 5.09
C PRO A 318 2.44 -9.89 5.14
N LEU A 319 1.33 -9.53 5.79
CA LEU A 319 0.86 -8.13 5.93
C LEU A 319 0.20 -7.94 7.29
N THR A 320 0.03 -6.71 7.75
CA THR A 320 -0.75 -6.37 8.95
C THR A 320 -2.25 -6.66 8.84
N ARG A 321 -2.74 -7.10 7.67
CA ARG A 321 -4.16 -7.30 7.37
C ARG A 321 -4.40 -8.39 6.34
N THR A 322 -5.62 -8.93 6.30
CA THR A 322 -6.03 -9.93 5.31
C THR A 322 -6.43 -9.27 3.98
N ARG A 323 -5.90 -9.74 2.85
CA ARG A 323 -6.26 -9.24 1.50
C ARG A 323 -7.69 -9.61 1.08
N GLN A 324 -8.14 -10.77 1.55
CA GLN A 324 -9.46 -11.32 1.26
C GLN A 324 -10.18 -11.60 2.56
N SER A 325 -11.50 -11.82 2.47
CA SER A 325 -12.27 -12.27 3.62
C SER A 325 -11.81 -13.65 4.06
N VAL A 326 -11.60 -13.83 5.36
CA VAL A 326 -11.37 -15.13 5.97
C VAL A 326 -12.71 -15.66 6.48
N CYS A 327 -13.11 -16.83 5.97
CA CYS A 327 -14.40 -17.44 6.21
C CYS A 327 -14.30 -18.70 7.09
N ALA A 328 -15.33 -18.97 7.87
CA ALA A 328 -15.42 -20.26 8.55
C ALA A 328 -15.77 -21.38 7.55
N ALA A 329 -15.18 -22.56 7.76
CA ALA A 329 -15.48 -23.77 7.00
C ALA A 329 -15.30 -25.01 7.89
N HIS A 330 -15.88 -26.13 7.46
CA HIS A 330 -15.85 -27.42 8.17
C HIS A 330 -15.50 -28.57 7.24
N GLY A 331 -14.99 -29.66 7.84
CA GLY A 331 -14.78 -30.92 7.15
C GLY A 331 -13.81 -30.79 5.99
N ASP A 332 -14.18 -31.32 4.83
CA ASP A 332 -13.33 -31.32 3.62
C ASP A 332 -13.16 -29.90 3.03
N ALA A 333 -14.07 -28.97 3.32
CA ALA A 333 -14.01 -27.61 2.82
C ALA A 333 -12.97 -26.73 3.54
N LYS A 334 -12.34 -27.21 4.63
CA LYS A 334 -11.37 -26.42 5.40
C LYS A 334 -10.10 -26.04 4.62
N THR A 335 -9.78 -26.82 3.58
CA THR A 335 -8.60 -26.61 2.72
C THR A 335 -8.92 -25.77 1.49
N ASP A 336 -10.19 -25.54 1.20
CA ASP A 336 -10.67 -24.67 0.14
C ASP A 336 -11.97 -24.00 0.61
N PRO A 337 -11.87 -23.11 1.62
CA PRO A 337 -13.05 -22.56 2.24
C PRO A 337 -13.84 -21.68 1.27
N ASP A 338 -13.23 -21.13 0.23
CA ASP A 338 -13.91 -20.30 -0.78
C ASP A 338 -14.85 -21.10 -1.69
N SER A 339 -14.74 -22.44 -1.70
CA SER A 339 -15.63 -23.33 -2.46
C SER A 339 -17.06 -23.46 -1.88
N VAL A 340 -17.29 -22.95 -0.67
CA VAL A 340 -18.57 -23.06 0.04
C VAL A 340 -19.40 -21.80 -0.11
N ASP A 341 -20.69 -21.94 -0.40
CA ASP A 341 -21.62 -20.81 -0.44
C ASP A 341 -21.83 -20.24 0.96
N ASP A 342 -21.91 -18.91 1.08
CA ASP A 342 -22.08 -18.22 2.37
C ASP A 342 -23.30 -18.69 3.16
N SER A 343 -24.35 -19.15 2.47
CA SER A 343 -25.56 -19.68 3.11
C SER A 343 -25.36 -21.05 3.76
N GLU A 344 -24.30 -21.77 3.42
CA GLU A 344 -23.97 -23.09 3.95
C GLU A 344 -22.86 -23.05 5.00
N ARG A 345 -22.17 -21.90 5.12
CA ARG A 345 -21.09 -21.72 6.09
C ARG A 345 -21.62 -21.74 7.53
N PRO A 346 -20.85 -22.30 8.46
CA PRO A 346 -21.10 -22.08 9.89
C PRO A 346 -20.83 -20.63 10.27
N ALA A 347 -21.43 -20.16 11.37
CA ALA A 347 -20.99 -18.93 11.99
C ALA A 347 -19.54 -19.03 12.47
N ILE A 348 -18.79 -17.92 12.41
CA ILE A 348 -17.48 -17.76 13.03
C ILE A 348 -17.68 -17.82 14.55
N SER A 349 -16.94 -18.72 15.17
CA SER A 349 -16.91 -18.91 16.63
C SER A 349 -15.61 -18.41 17.24
N ASN A 350 -14.52 -18.37 16.47
CA ASN A 350 -13.25 -17.77 16.89
C ASN A 350 -12.36 -17.43 15.67
N LEU A 351 -11.41 -16.52 15.91
CA LEU A 351 -10.33 -16.15 15.00
C LEU A 351 -9.01 -16.25 15.75
N SER A 352 -8.06 -17.07 15.27
CA SER A 352 -6.67 -17.01 15.74
C SER A 352 -5.78 -16.36 14.68
N VAL A 353 -4.90 -15.47 15.13
CA VAL A 353 -3.97 -14.73 14.27
C VAL A 353 -2.55 -15.22 14.53
N TYR A 354 -1.84 -15.53 13.44
CA TYR A 354 -0.44 -15.93 13.47
C TYR A 354 0.40 -14.88 12.75
N VAL A 355 1.52 -14.50 13.35
CA VAL A 355 2.38 -13.42 12.88
C VAL A 355 3.81 -13.88 12.67
N CYS A 356 4.53 -13.11 11.88
CA CYS A 356 5.98 -13.19 11.78
C CYS A 356 6.55 -12.53 13.05
N PRO A 357 7.22 -13.29 13.93
CA PRO A 357 7.84 -12.69 15.10
C PRO A 357 8.92 -11.71 14.64
N PRO A 358 9.16 -10.62 15.40
CA PRO A 358 10.31 -9.77 15.14
C PRO A 358 11.56 -10.64 15.17
N ALA A 359 12.46 -10.43 14.20
CA ALA A 359 13.72 -11.18 14.18
C ALA A 359 14.38 -11.03 15.55
N GLU A 360 14.59 -12.13 16.27
CA GLU A 360 15.25 -12.06 17.57
C GLU A 360 16.55 -11.29 17.40
N ALA A 361 16.70 -10.18 18.13
CA ALA A 361 17.95 -9.46 18.20
C ALA A 361 19.00 -10.47 18.67
N GLY A 362 19.81 -10.97 17.72
CA GLY A 362 20.58 -12.18 17.91
C GLY A 362 21.31 -12.19 19.25
N ASP A 363 21.14 -13.28 20.00
CA ASP A 363 21.96 -13.61 21.16
C ASP A 363 23.41 -13.60 20.69
N SER A 364 24.06 -12.44 20.85
CA SER A 364 25.45 -12.22 20.52
C SER A 364 26.26 -12.93 21.60
N ARG A 365 26.54 -14.21 21.39
CA ARG A 365 27.48 -14.99 22.18
C ARG A 365 28.78 -15.27 21.45
#